data_AF-A0A101WAI4-F1
#
_entry.id   AF-A0A101WAI4-F1
#
_cell.length_a   1.000
_cell.length_b   1.000
_cell.length_c   1.000
_cell.angle_alpha   90.00
_cell.angle_beta   90.00
_cell.angle_gamma   90.00
#
_symmetry.space_group_name_H-M   'P 1'
#
loop_
_entity.id
_entity.type
_entity.pdbx_description
1 polymer ?
#
loop_
_entity_poly.entity_id
_entity_poly.type
_entity_poly.pdbx_seq_one_letter_code
_entity_poly.pdbx_strand_id
1 'polypeptide(L)'
;MADQRRPGRSAAKSASAEAHARNMDLLRAAYDADLAGLIGALEAGADVDTADQETGLTALHIAVGMNNLAMTQALAESWSASFGPDRSGRWPTVIAAQCRVGDAMSDYIVSEEAAWLARNESA
;
A
#
# COMPACT_ATOMS: atom_id res chain seq x y z
N MET A 1 -10.51 -3.07 -50.04
CA MET A 1 -9.69 -3.99 -49.23
C MET A 1 -9.42 -3.28 -47.91
N ALA A 2 -10.14 -3.64 -46.85
CA ALA A 2 -10.03 -3.01 -45.54
C ALA A 2 -8.96 -3.74 -44.71
N ASP A 3 -7.80 -3.13 -44.54
CA ASP A 3 -6.77 -3.60 -43.60
C ASP A 3 -7.06 -3.01 -42.21
N GLN A 4 -7.79 -3.78 -41.39
CA GLN A 4 -8.00 -3.44 -39.98
C GLN A 4 -6.77 -3.83 -39.17
N ARG A 5 -5.79 -2.92 -39.07
CA ARG A 5 -4.74 -2.99 -38.04
C ARG A 5 -5.41 -2.84 -36.65
N ARG A 6 -5.70 -3.95 -35.98
CA ARG A 6 -6.13 -3.95 -34.56
C ARG A 6 -4.95 -3.51 -33.67
N PRO A 7 -5.04 -2.42 -32.91
CA PRO A 7 -4.02 -2.06 -31.92
C PRO A 7 -4.28 -2.89 -30.65
N GLY A 8 -3.91 -4.18 -30.66
CA GLY A 8 -4.56 -5.13 -29.74
C GLY A 8 -3.76 -5.73 -28.60
N ARG A 9 -2.41 -5.80 -28.66
CA ARG A 9 -1.69 -6.75 -27.78
C ARG A 9 -0.34 -6.29 -27.23
N SER A 10 0.32 -5.32 -27.87
CA SER A 10 1.63 -4.83 -27.42
C SER A 10 1.52 -3.72 -26.38
N ALA A 11 0.57 -2.78 -26.53
CA ALA A 11 0.38 -1.64 -25.62
C ALA A 11 -0.22 -2.05 -24.26
N ALA A 12 -1.10 -3.06 -24.23
CA ALA A 12 -1.66 -3.58 -22.99
C ALA A 12 -0.59 -4.29 -22.12
N LYS A 13 0.40 -4.93 -22.77
CA LYS A 13 1.51 -5.60 -22.08
C LYS A 13 2.49 -4.60 -21.49
N SER A 14 2.78 -3.50 -22.19
CA SER A 14 3.64 -2.43 -21.68
C SER A 14 2.98 -1.66 -20.54
N ALA A 15 1.69 -1.33 -20.66
CA ALA A 15 0.94 -0.65 -19.60
C ALA A 15 0.87 -1.47 -18.30
N SER A 16 0.70 -2.80 -18.41
CA SER A 16 0.72 -3.70 -17.24
C SER A 16 2.11 -3.81 -16.62
N ALA A 17 3.18 -3.77 -17.42
CA ALA A 17 4.55 -3.76 -16.90
C ALA A 17 4.89 -2.43 -16.22
N GLU A 18 4.42 -1.30 -16.75
CA GLU A 18 4.58 0.04 -16.16
C GLU A 18 3.77 0.20 -14.87
N ALA A 19 2.56 -0.37 -14.79
CA ALA A 19 1.80 -0.44 -13.54
C ALA A 19 2.52 -1.28 -12.49
N HIS A 20 3.04 -2.45 -12.88
CA HIS A 20 3.82 -3.28 -11.98
C HIS A 20 5.09 -2.57 -11.49
N ALA A 21 5.82 -1.87 -12.37
CA ALA A 21 7.00 -1.09 -11.98
C ALA A 21 6.66 0.00 -10.95
N ARG A 22 5.60 0.79 -11.19
CA ARG A 22 5.13 1.81 -10.23
C ARG A 22 4.75 1.22 -8.87
N ASN A 23 4.09 0.07 -8.88
CA ASN A 23 3.73 -0.66 -7.66
C ASN A 23 4.97 -1.13 -6.90
N MET A 24 6.01 -1.58 -7.61
CA MET A 24 7.29 -1.94 -6.98
C MET A 24 8.05 -0.72 -6.47
N ASP A 25 7.99 0.41 -7.17
CA ASP A 25 8.58 1.67 -6.73
C ASP A 25 7.90 2.19 -5.46
N LEU A 26 6.58 2.05 -5.34
CA LEU A 26 5.83 2.37 -4.11
C LEU A 26 6.35 1.56 -2.91
N LEU A 27 6.45 0.24 -3.07
CA LEU A 27 6.92 -0.64 -1.99
C LEU A 27 8.38 -0.37 -1.62
N ARG A 28 9.23 -0.11 -2.62
CA ARG A 28 10.63 0.24 -2.38
C ARG A 28 10.76 1.55 -1.61
N ALA A 29 9.99 2.57 -1.98
CA ALA A 29 9.96 3.83 -1.24
C ALA A 29 9.48 3.65 0.21
N ALA A 30 8.50 2.75 0.44
CA ALA A 30 8.08 2.40 1.80
C ALA A 30 9.23 1.76 2.61
N TYR A 31 9.96 0.79 2.03
CA TYR A 31 11.11 0.15 2.69
C TYR A 31 12.26 1.12 2.96
N ASP A 32 12.48 2.08 2.06
CA ASP A 32 13.51 3.12 2.21
C ASP A 32 13.09 4.25 3.17
N ALA A 33 11.87 4.19 3.73
CA ALA A 33 11.22 5.27 4.49
C ALA A 33 11.15 6.61 3.73
N ASP A 34 11.18 6.57 2.40
CA ASP A 34 11.10 7.74 1.54
C ASP A 34 9.65 8.16 1.32
N LEU A 35 9.16 9.08 2.16
CA LEU A 35 7.81 9.62 2.03
C LEU A 35 7.60 10.35 0.69
N ALA A 36 8.62 11.06 0.18
CA ALA A 36 8.49 11.80 -1.06
C ALA A 36 8.41 10.86 -2.26
N GLY A 37 9.27 9.84 -2.30
CA GLY A 37 9.21 8.77 -3.30
C GLY A 37 7.90 7.99 -3.25
N LEU A 38 7.39 7.71 -2.05
CA LEU A 38 6.12 7.02 -1.85
C LEU A 38 4.95 7.83 -2.41
N ILE A 39 4.87 9.12 -2.08
CA ILE A 39 3.84 10.03 -2.61
C ILE A 39 3.98 10.13 -4.13
N GLY A 40 5.19 10.28 -4.66
CA GLY A 40 5.42 10.34 -6.10
C GLY A 40 4.97 9.09 -6.84
N ALA A 41 5.16 7.90 -6.27
CA ALA A 41 4.66 6.65 -6.84
C ALA A 41 3.12 6.59 -6.83
N LEU A 42 2.47 7.02 -5.75
CA LEU A 42 1.01 7.08 -5.64
C LEU A 42 0.41 8.10 -6.62
N GLU A 43 1.00 9.28 -6.74
CA GLU A 43 0.60 10.30 -7.72
C GLU A 43 0.80 9.82 -9.16
N ALA A 44 1.85 9.02 -9.40
CA ALA A 44 2.05 8.35 -10.68
C ALA A 44 1.01 7.25 -10.94
N GLY A 45 0.11 6.96 -10.01
CA GLY A 45 -0.97 5.98 -10.11
C GLY A 45 -0.57 4.55 -9.74
N ALA A 46 0.41 4.41 -8.83
CA ALA A 46 0.65 3.13 -8.16
C ALA A 46 -0.60 2.74 -7.34
N ASP A 47 -0.84 1.44 -7.24
CA ASP A 47 -1.91 0.91 -6.41
C ASP A 47 -1.46 0.91 -4.93
N VAL A 48 -2.14 1.70 -4.10
CA VAL A 48 -1.83 1.86 -2.66
C VAL A 48 -1.88 0.54 -1.89
N ASP A 49 -2.73 -0.39 -2.33
CA ASP A 49 -2.93 -1.70 -1.70
C ASP A 49 -2.06 -2.78 -2.35
N THR A 50 -1.08 -2.39 -3.18
CA THR A 50 -0.07 -3.32 -3.68
C THR A 50 0.60 -4.00 -2.50
N ALA A 51 0.53 -5.33 -2.50
CA ALA A 51 1.27 -6.17 -1.59
C ALA A 51 2.56 -6.68 -2.25
N ASP A 52 3.62 -6.73 -1.45
CA ASP A 52 4.86 -7.41 -1.77
C ASP A 52 4.59 -8.90 -2.08
N GLN A 53 5.17 -9.42 -3.15
CA GLN A 53 4.83 -10.77 -3.63
C GLN A 53 5.32 -11.87 -2.68
N GLU A 54 6.43 -11.63 -1.97
CA GLU A 54 7.06 -12.62 -1.10
C GLU A 54 6.40 -12.63 0.28
N THR A 55 6.22 -11.44 0.86
CA THR A 55 5.76 -11.25 2.25
C THR A 55 4.27 -10.94 2.38
N GLY A 56 3.64 -10.44 1.31
CA GLY A 56 2.28 -9.90 1.35
C GLY A 56 2.15 -8.58 2.11
N LEU A 57 3.26 -7.91 2.43
CA LEU A 57 3.24 -6.62 3.09
C LEU A 57 2.87 -5.53 2.08
N THR A 58 1.89 -4.71 2.45
CA THR A 58 1.58 -3.46 1.72
C THR A 58 2.45 -2.31 2.23
N ALA A 59 2.43 -1.18 1.54
CA ALA A 59 3.10 0.03 2.01
C ALA A 59 2.68 0.43 3.44
N LEU A 60 1.41 0.21 3.81
CA LEU A 60 0.90 0.49 5.15
C LEU A 60 1.56 -0.41 6.21
N HIS A 61 1.67 -1.71 5.96
CA HIS A 61 2.35 -2.64 6.88
C HIS A 61 3.81 -2.26 7.12
N ILE A 62 4.52 -1.86 6.07
CA ILE A 62 5.92 -1.45 6.14
C ILE A 62 6.04 -0.16 6.95
N ALA A 63 5.21 0.86 6.66
CA ALA A 63 5.21 2.13 7.38
C ALA A 63 4.97 1.95 8.89
N VAL A 64 4.02 1.09 9.26
CA VAL A 64 3.73 0.74 10.66
C VAL A 64 4.91 0.03 11.30
N GLY A 65 5.47 -1.00 10.64
CA GLY A 65 6.61 -1.76 11.15
C GLY A 65 7.87 -0.90 11.36
N MET A 66 8.01 0.18 10.59
CA MET A 66 9.09 1.16 10.73
C MET A 66 8.79 2.29 11.73
N ASN A 67 7.63 2.26 12.40
CA ASN A 67 7.15 3.31 13.29
C ASN A 67 7.11 4.70 12.61
N ASN A 68 6.83 4.73 11.29
CA ASN A 68 6.78 5.96 10.50
C ASN A 68 5.35 6.51 10.46
N LEU A 69 5.00 7.32 11.46
CA LEU A 69 3.65 7.86 11.62
C LEU A 69 3.23 8.74 10.44
N ALA A 70 4.12 9.60 9.94
CA ALA A 70 3.81 10.50 8.83
C ALA A 70 3.45 9.72 7.55
N MET A 71 4.19 8.66 7.25
CA MET A 71 3.91 7.80 6.11
C MET A 71 2.62 7.00 6.30
N THR A 72 2.37 6.51 7.52
CA THR A 72 1.14 5.79 7.86
C THR A 72 -0.10 6.68 7.70
N GLN A 73 -0.04 7.92 8.20
CA GLN A 73 -1.08 8.92 8.04
C GLN A 73 -1.29 9.29 6.57
N ALA A 74 -0.22 9.49 5.81
CA ALA A 74 -0.33 9.77 4.38
C ALA A 74 -1.08 8.65 3.64
N LEU A 75 -0.73 7.38 3.90
CA LEU A 75 -1.38 6.23 3.28
C LEU A 75 -2.85 6.08 3.71
N ALA A 76 -3.14 6.15 5.01
CA ALA A 76 -4.48 5.94 5.54
C ALA A 76 -5.44 7.10 5.19
N GLU A 77 -5.01 8.35 5.36
CA GLU A 77 -5.88 9.52 5.21
C GLU A 77 -5.92 10.05 3.78
N SER A 78 -4.76 10.15 3.11
CA SER A 78 -4.70 10.78 1.78
C SER A 78 -5.07 9.80 0.67
N TRP A 79 -4.68 8.54 0.83
CA TRP A 79 -4.85 7.51 -0.20
C TRP A 79 -5.83 6.39 0.19
N SER A 80 -6.45 6.49 1.37
CA SER A 80 -7.46 5.53 1.86
C SER A 80 -6.98 4.07 1.79
N ALA A 81 -5.71 3.84 2.16
CA ALA A 81 -5.11 2.50 2.18
C ALA A 81 -5.99 1.52 2.97
N SER A 82 -6.17 0.33 2.43
CA SER A 82 -6.98 -0.71 3.06
C SER A 82 -6.26 -1.31 4.25
N PHE A 83 -7.02 -1.56 5.31
CA PHE A 83 -6.55 -2.33 6.46
C PHE A 83 -6.89 -3.80 6.21
N GLY A 84 -5.90 -4.66 6.32
CA GLY A 84 -6.09 -6.09 6.12
C GLY A 84 -4.83 -6.86 6.49
N PRO A 85 -4.93 -8.19 6.64
CA PRO A 85 -3.78 -8.99 7.01
C PRO A 85 -2.76 -9.13 5.87
N ASP A 86 -1.49 -9.20 6.22
CA ASP A 86 -0.43 -9.67 5.34
C ASP A 86 -0.59 -11.17 5.00
N ARG A 87 0.35 -11.73 4.22
CA ARG A 87 0.33 -13.16 3.85
C ARG A 87 0.41 -14.11 5.05
N SER A 88 0.95 -13.65 6.17
CA SER A 88 1.07 -14.41 7.42
C SER A 88 -0.16 -14.26 8.32
N GLY A 89 -1.19 -13.51 7.90
CA GLY A 89 -2.37 -13.25 8.71
C GLY A 89 -2.18 -12.11 9.71
N ARG A 90 -1.08 -11.35 9.63
CA ARG A 90 -0.78 -10.27 10.57
C ARG A 90 -1.42 -8.97 10.08
N TRP A 91 -2.28 -8.42 10.91
CA TRP A 91 -2.87 -7.10 10.69
C TRP A 91 -1.87 -5.99 11.04
N PRO A 92 -2.08 -4.75 10.55
CA PRO A 92 -1.26 -3.60 10.92
C PRO A 92 -1.10 -3.44 12.45
N THR A 93 -2.17 -3.62 13.23
CA THR A 93 -2.11 -3.64 14.71
C THR A 93 -1.17 -4.72 15.28
N VAL A 94 -1.15 -5.92 14.69
CA VAL A 94 -0.25 -7.01 15.10
C VAL A 94 1.21 -6.68 14.78
N ILE A 95 1.47 -6.07 13.62
CA ILE A 95 2.82 -5.62 13.25
C ILE A 95 3.30 -4.53 14.22
N ALA A 96 2.46 -3.55 14.55
CA ALA A 96 2.76 -2.50 15.52
C ALA A 96 3.23 -3.10 16.87
N ALA A 97 2.50 -4.08 17.39
CA ALA A 97 2.86 -4.77 18.62
C ALA A 97 4.18 -5.56 18.52
N GLN A 98 4.42 -6.27 17.41
CA GLN A 98 5.64 -7.06 17.21
C GLN A 98 6.90 -6.17 17.07
N CYS A 99 6.77 -5.04 16.37
CA CYS A 99 7.87 -4.11 16.13
C CYS A 99 8.13 -3.15 17.31
N ARG A 100 7.30 -3.19 18.37
CA ARG A 100 7.39 -2.30 19.53
C ARG A 100 7.41 -0.82 19.11
N VAL A 101 6.45 -0.46 18.26
CA VAL A 101 6.26 0.93 17.80
C VAL A 101 5.96 1.86 18.98
N GLY A 102 6.09 3.17 18.77
CA GLY A 102 5.78 4.15 19.81
C GLY A 102 4.28 4.26 20.09
N ASP A 103 3.93 4.74 21.28
CA ASP A 103 2.53 4.87 21.73
C ASP A 103 1.67 5.63 20.71
N ALA A 104 2.18 6.73 20.14
CA ALA A 104 1.45 7.52 19.14
C ALA A 104 1.09 6.71 17.87
N MET A 105 1.97 5.82 17.41
CA MET A 105 1.68 4.94 16.27
C MET A 105 0.68 3.86 16.68
N SER A 106 0.85 3.29 17.87
CA SER A 106 -0.04 2.25 18.39
C SER A 106 -1.47 2.77 18.56
N ASP A 107 -1.64 3.95 19.14
CA ASP A 107 -2.94 4.59 19.35
C ASP A 107 -3.61 4.91 18.00
N TYR A 108 -2.83 5.46 17.06
CA TYR A 108 -3.31 5.78 15.73
C TYR A 108 -3.80 4.54 14.98
N ILE A 109 -2.96 3.49 14.89
CA ILE A 109 -3.31 2.31 14.09
C ILE A 109 -4.50 1.55 14.66
N VAL A 110 -4.62 1.47 15.99
CA VAL A 110 -5.78 0.84 16.64
C VAL A 110 -7.06 1.61 16.33
N SER A 111 -7.02 2.94 16.42
CA SER A 111 -8.17 3.80 16.10
C SER A 111 -8.61 3.66 14.65
N GLU A 112 -7.67 3.78 13.71
CA GLU A 112 -7.98 3.75 12.28
C GLU A 112 -8.40 2.36 11.81
N GLU A 113 -7.76 1.30 12.29
CA GLU A 113 -8.15 -0.08 11.96
C GLU A 113 -9.57 -0.39 12.46
N ALA A 114 -9.91 0.02 13.69
CA ALA A 114 -11.26 -0.13 14.23
C ALA A 114 -12.31 0.68 13.44
N ALA A 115 -11.96 1.91 13.04
CA ALA A 115 -12.83 2.75 12.22
C ALA A 115 -13.05 2.15 10.82
N TRP A 116 -12.00 1.60 10.21
CA TRP A 116 -12.07 0.91 8.93
C TRP A 116 -12.95 -0.34 9.01
N LEU A 117 -12.77 -1.18 10.05
CA LEU A 117 -13.60 -2.37 10.27
C LEU A 117 -15.07 -2.01 10.44
N ALA A 118 -15.39 -1.01 11.26
CA ALA A 118 -16.77 -0.57 11.47
C ALA A 118 -17.45 -0.13 10.16
N ARG A 119 -16.70 0.51 9.26
CA ARG A 119 -17.18 0.93 7.94
C ARG A 119 -17.38 -0.25 6.98
N ASN A 120 -16.60 -1.32 7.14
CA ASN A 120 -16.51 -2.42 6.18
C ASN A 120 -17.23 -3.71 6.62
N GLU A 121 -17.55 -3.88 7.91
CA GLU A 121 -18.36 -5.00 8.44
C GLU A 121 -19.88 -4.73 8.43
N SER A 122 -20.30 -3.50 8.11
CA SER A 122 -21.71 -3.10 8.09
C SER A 122 -22.47 -3.48 6.79
N ALA A 123 -21.92 -4.38 5.96
CA ALA A 123 -22.48 -4.81 4.67
C ALA A 123 -22.75 -6.33 4.64
#